data_AF-A0A964LHJ1-F1
#
_entry.id   AF-A0A964LHJ1-F1
#
_cell.length_a   1.000
_cell.length_b   1.000
_cell.length_c   1.000
_cell.angle_alpha   90.00
_cell.angle_beta   90.00
_cell.angle_gamma   90.00
#
_symmetry.space_group_name_H-M   'P 1'
#
loop_
_entity.id
_entity.type
_entity.pdbx_description
1 polymer ?
#
loop_
_entity_poly.entity_id
_entity_poly.type
_entity_poly.pdbx_seq_one_letter_code
_entity_poly.pdbx_strand_id
1 'polypeptide(L)'
;MSKSKLKHVNRMLTDEERARHAEIIAAALKDIPPKRAGRKPSPPGIPTKIRQAREARGLTWYALAKAAGIPNQATIRDIEQGKDVKFSNLQAVADALGLELELVERVA
;
A
#
# COMPACT_ATOMS: atom_id res chain seq x y z
N MET A 1 -9.66 -30.41 -34.84
CA MET A 1 -8.92 -29.16 -35.17
C MET A 1 -7.99 -28.82 -34.00
N SER A 2 -6.71 -29.19 -34.08
CA SER A 2 -5.73 -28.98 -33.02
C SER A 2 -5.36 -27.50 -32.92
N LYS A 3 -5.57 -26.88 -31.74
CA LYS A 3 -5.13 -25.50 -31.48
C LYS A 3 -3.62 -25.51 -31.26
N SER A 4 -2.85 -25.19 -32.30
CA SER A 4 -1.41 -24.96 -32.19
C SER A 4 -1.15 -23.83 -31.18
N LYS A 5 -0.38 -24.11 -30.13
CA LYS A 5 -0.03 -23.10 -29.11
C LYS A 5 0.88 -22.05 -29.76
N LEU A 6 0.45 -20.79 -29.77
CA LEU A 6 1.27 -19.66 -30.21
C LEU A 6 2.56 -19.62 -29.37
N LYS A 7 3.72 -19.56 -30.04
CA LYS A 7 5.02 -19.44 -29.37
C LYS A 7 5.20 -18.00 -28.90
N HIS A 8 5.53 -17.80 -27.63
CA HIS A 8 5.92 -16.49 -27.12
C HIS A 8 7.31 -16.14 -27.67
N VAL A 9 7.42 -15.03 -28.41
CA VAL A 9 8.69 -14.54 -28.95
C VAL A 9 9.06 -13.28 -28.20
N ASN A 10 10.24 -13.26 -27.59
CA ASN A 10 10.78 -12.07 -26.94
C ASN A 10 11.62 -11.28 -27.95
N ARG A 11 10.98 -10.37 -28.69
CA ARG A 11 11.65 -9.46 -29.63
C ARG A 11 12.06 -8.19 -28.89
N MET A 12 13.35 -7.90 -28.88
CA MET A 12 13.87 -6.63 -28.39
C MET A 12 13.59 -5.51 -29.39
N LEU A 13 13.28 -4.32 -28.88
CA LEU A 13 13.12 -3.09 -29.67
C LEU A 13 14.49 -2.62 -30.17
N THR A 14 14.55 -2.13 -31.40
CA THR A 14 15.72 -1.39 -31.90
C THR A 14 15.84 -0.04 -31.17
N ASP A 15 16.99 0.62 -31.31
CA ASP A 15 17.21 1.93 -30.67
C ASP A 15 16.27 3.01 -31.22
N GLU A 16 15.99 2.97 -32.54
CA GLU A 16 15.03 3.87 -33.19
C GLU A 16 13.59 3.66 -32.69
N GLU A 17 13.17 2.39 -32.56
CA GLU A 17 11.84 2.07 -32.02
C GLU A 17 11.72 2.50 -30.56
N ARG A 18 12.79 2.36 -29.78
CA ARG A 18 12.84 2.80 -28.39
C ARG A 18 12.75 4.32 -28.26
N ALA A 19 13.46 5.06 -29.12
CA ALA A 19 13.39 6.52 -29.16
C ALA A 19 11.96 6.98 -29.48
N ARG A 20 11.34 6.39 -30.52
CA ARG A 20 9.93 6.65 -30.87
C ARG A 20 8.97 6.34 -29.72
N HIS A 21 9.17 5.20 -29.03
CA HIS A 21 8.36 4.83 -27.88
C HIS A 21 8.53 5.84 -26.72
N ALA A 22 9.75 6.32 -26.48
CA ALA A 22 10.00 7.32 -25.44
C ALA A 22 9.27 8.65 -25.73
N GLU A 23 9.25 9.09 -26.99
CA GLU A 23 8.49 10.27 -27.42
C GLU A 23 6.98 10.09 -27.20
N ILE A 24 6.43 8.93 -27.58
CA ILE A 24 5.01 8.60 -27.37
C ILE A 24 4.68 8.59 -25.87
N ILE A 25 5.53 7.97 -25.05
CA ILE A 25 5.35 7.92 -23.59
C ILE A 25 5.39 9.34 -23.00
N ALA A 26 6.31 10.19 -23.46
CA ALA A 26 6.42 11.57 -22.98
C ALA A 26 5.19 12.41 -23.35
N ALA A 27 4.69 12.27 -24.59
CA ALA A 27 3.45 12.91 -25.02
C ALA A 27 2.25 12.42 -24.21
N ALA A 28 2.11 11.09 -24.05
CA ALA A 28 1.04 10.49 -23.27
C ALA A 28 1.08 10.91 -21.80
N LEU A 29 2.27 11.08 -21.20
CA LEU A 29 2.43 11.55 -19.83
C LEU A 29 1.92 12.99 -19.64
N LYS A 30 2.06 13.83 -20.67
CA LYS A 30 1.57 15.21 -20.66
C LYS A 30 0.05 15.27 -20.76
N ASP A 31 -0.54 14.47 -21.65
CA ASP A 31 -1.98 14.48 -21.92
C ASP A 31 -2.77 13.71 -20.86
N ILE A 32 -2.21 12.59 -20.39
CA ILE A 32 -2.81 11.66 -19.42
C ILE A 32 -1.78 11.42 -18.31
N PRO A 33 -1.50 12.44 -17.47
CA PRO A 33 -0.59 12.24 -16.36
C PRO A 33 -1.14 11.16 -15.43
N PRO A 34 -0.31 10.22 -14.94
CA PRO A 34 -0.75 9.21 -14.01
C PRO A 34 -1.33 9.92 -12.78
N LYS A 35 -2.46 9.42 -12.30
CA LYS A 35 -3.05 9.90 -11.06
C LYS A 35 -1.98 9.84 -9.98
N ARG A 36 -1.64 11.01 -9.40
CA ARG A 36 -0.63 11.09 -8.33
C ARG A 36 -0.97 10.05 -7.27
N ALA A 37 -0.13 9.01 -7.18
CA ALA A 37 -0.32 7.92 -6.25
C ALA A 37 0.10 8.35 -4.83
N GLY A 38 -0.49 9.44 -4.33
CA GLY A 38 -0.37 9.82 -2.94
C GLY A 38 -1.35 9.00 -2.13
N ARG A 39 -0.84 8.08 -1.28
CA ARG A 39 -1.67 7.57 -0.20
C ARG A 39 -2.11 8.77 0.64
N LYS A 40 -3.39 8.85 1.00
CA LYS A 40 -3.88 9.89 1.92
C LYS A 40 -3.00 9.88 3.19
N PRO A 41 -2.61 11.05 3.72
CA PRO A 41 -1.91 11.10 4.98
C PRO A 41 -2.78 10.48 6.07
N SER A 42 -2.15 9.77 7.00
CA SER A 42 -2.84 9.23 8.15
C SER A 42 -3.25 10.38 9.09
N PRO A 43 -4.46 10.35 9.68
CA PRO A 43 -4.83 11.31 10.70
C PRO A 43 -3.86 11.27 11.90
N PRO A 44 -3.67 12.39 12.61
CA PRO A 44 -2.80 12.42 13.79
C PRO A 44 -3.27 11.44 14.88
N GLY A 45 -2.38 11.10 15.82
CA GLY A 45 -2.67 10.17 16.92
C GLY A 45 -2.43 8.71 16.55
N ILE A 46 -3.33 7.83 16.99
CA ILE A 46 -3.22 6.37 16.84
C ILE A 46 -2.95 5.94 15.38
N PRO A 47 -3.68 6.44 14.35
CA PRO A 47 -3.48 6.01 12.96
C PRO A 47 -2.05 6.27 12.46
N THR A 48 -1.53 7.47 12.75
CA THR A 48 -0.17 7.86 12.35
C THR A 48 0.90 7.06 13.11
N LYS A 49 0.73 6.86 14.42
CA LYS A 49 1.67 6.07 15.24
C LYS A 49 1.79 4.62 14.73
N ILE A 50 0.66 3.97 14.44
CA ILE A 50 0.63 2.62 13.87
C ILE A 50 1.32 2.57 12.51
N ARG A 51 1.02 3.55 11.63
CA ARG A 51 1.66 3.61 10.31
C ARG A 51 3.18 3.75 10.40
N GLN A 52 3.66 4.67 11.24
CA GLN A 52 5.09 4.90 11.45
C GLN A 52 5.78 3.65 11.99
N ALA A 53 5.19 3.00 13.00
CA ALA A 53 5.74 1.77 13.56
C ALA A 53 5.79 0.63 12.52
N ARG A 54 4.76 0.49 11.69
CA ARG A 54 4.73 -0.49 10.59
C ARG A 54 5.82 -0.19 9.56
N GLU A 55 5.93 1.05 9.10
CA GLU A 55 6.90 1.46 8.08
C GLU A 55 8.34 1.36 8.58
N ALA A 56 8.60 1.71 9.85
CA ALA A 56 9.90 1.53 10.49
C ALA A 56 10.36 0.06 10.52
N ARG A 57 9.41 -0.88 10.57
CA ARG A 57 9.67 -2.32 10.51
C ARG A 57 9.67 -2.91 9.09
N GLY A 58 9.48 -2.07 8.06
CA GLY A 58 9.42 -2.53 6.68
C GLY A 58 8.22 -3.44 6.36
N LEU A 59 7.18 -3.42 7.21
CA LEU A 59 6.04 -4.33 7.07
C LEU A 59 5.03 -3.81 6.04
N THR A 60 4.55 -4.71 5.18
CA THR A 60 3.36 -4.47 4.35
C THR A 60 2.10 -4.58 5.20
N TRP A 61 0.97 -4.06 4.72
CA TRP A 61 -0.32 -4.27 5.39
C TRP A 61 -0.66 -5.76 5.52
N TYR A 62 -0.34 -6.57 4.50
CA TYR A 62 -0.51 -8.01 4.55
C TYR A 62 0.32 -8.66 5.65
N ALA A 63 1.60 -8.33 5.74
CA ALA A 63 2.50 -8.90 6.74
C ALA A 63 2.06 -8.55 8.16
N LEU A 64 1.66 -7.29 8.39
CA LEU A 64 1.15 -6.86 9.70
C LEU A 64 -0.19 -7.55 10.03
N ALA A 65 -1.11 -7.65 9.08
CA ALA A 65 -2.38 -8.35 9.29
C ALA A 65 -2.14 -9.82 9.66
N LYS A 66 -1.19 -10.47 8.98
CA LYS A 66 -0.84 -11.86 9.27
C LYS A 66 -0.23 -12.02 10.67
N ALA A 67 0.67 -11.11 11.07
CA ALA A 67 1.25 -11.10 12.41
C ALA A 67 0.20 -10.85 13.51
N ALA A 68 -0.78 -9.98 13.25
CA ALA A 68 -1.87 -9.66 14.16
C ALA A 68 -3.05 -10.67 14.14
N GLY A 69 -2.96 -11.75 13.35
CA GLY A 69 -4.05 -12.73 13.22
C GLY A 69 -5.30 -12.20 12.51
N ILE A 70 -5.19 -11.10 11.77
CA ILE A 70 -6.30 -10.45 11.06
C ILE A 70 -6.43 -11.04 9.65
N PRO A 71 -7.61 -11.54 9.25
CA PRO A 71 -7.79 -12.21 7.96
C PRO A 71 -7.71 -11.26 6.76
N ASN A 72 -8.09 -9.99 6.94
CA ASN A 72 -8.14 -9.00 5.87
C ASN A 72 -7.21 -7.81 6.15
N GLN A 73 -6.20 -7.63 5.29
CA GLN A 73 -5.28 -6.48 5.38
C GLN A 73 -5.96 -5.11 5.22
N ALA A 74 -7.18 -5.06 4.67
CA ALA A 74 -7.96 -3.83 4.59
C ALA A 74 -8.21 -3.23 5.98
N THR A 75 -8.29 -4.05 7.03
CA THR A 75 -8.42 -3.57 8.41
C THR A 75 -7.22 -2.73 8.84
N ILE A 76 -6.00 -3.10 8.44
CA ILE A 76 -4.79 -2.30 8.72
C ILE A 76 -4.86 -0.95 8.01
N ARG A 77 -5.27 -0.97 6.74
CA ARG A 77 -5.48 0.27 5.96
C ARG A 77 -6.55 1.16 6.61
N ASP A 78 -7.64 0.57 7.08
CA ASP A 78 -8.75 1.31 7.69
C ASP A 78 -8.33 1.94 9.03
N ILE A 79 -7.53 1.23 9.84
CA ILE A 79 -6.86 1.78 11.04
C ILE A 79 -5.99 2.99 10.68
N GLU A 80 -5.09 2.84 9.71
CA GLU A 80 -4.17 3.91 9.30
C GLU A 80 -4.88 5.11 8.66
N GLN A 81 -6.10 4.92 8.17
CA GLN A 81 -6.97 5.98 7.66
C GLN A 81 -7.87 6.60 8.73
N GLY A 82 -7.81 6.11 9.98
CA GLY A 82 -8.64 6.58 11.09
C GLY A 82 -10.12 6.22 10.94
N LYS A 83 -10.44 5.15 10.23
CA LYS A 83 -11.81 4.63 10.18
C LYS A 83 -12.16 3.90 11.47
N ASP A 84 -13.45 3.80 11.72
CA ASP A 84 -13.96 3.01 12.83
C ASP A 84 -13.68 1.52 12.60
N VAL A 85 -13.04 0.90 13.58
CA VAL A 85 -12.68 -0.51 13.58
C VAL A 85 -12.91 -1.08 14.97
N LYS A 86 -13.13 -2.39 15.04
CA LYS A 86 -13.24 -3.09 16.33
C LYS A 86 -11.99 -2.84 17.17
N PHE A 87 -12.18 -2.46 18.43
CA PHE A 87 -11.10 -2.25 19.39
C PHE A 87 -10.17 -3.47 19.50
N SER A 88 -10.73 -4.69 19.46
CA SER A 88 -9.93 -5.92 19.48
C SER A 88 -8.94 -6.04 18.33
N ASN A 89 -9.30 -5.57 17.13
CA ASN A 89 -8.37 -5.55 15.99
C ASN A 89 -7.30 -4.48 16.18
N LEU A 90 -7.65 -3.34 16.76
CA LEU A 90 -6.70 -2.28 17.04
C LEU A 90 -5.66 -2.74 18.08
N GLN A 91 -6.11 -3.40 19.15
CA GLN A 91 -5.25 -3.99 20.17
C GLN A 91 -4.32 -5.05 19.57
N ALA A 92 -4.86 -6.00 18.81
CA ALA A 92 -4.04 -7.05 18.18
C ALA A 92 -2.96 -6.48 17.23
N VAL A 93 -3.25 -5.37 16.54
CA VAL A 93 -2.29 -4.67 15.70
C VAL A 93 -1.22 -3.96 16.55
N ALA A 94 -1.61 -3.32 17.65
CA ALA A 94 -0.67 -2.71 18.60
C ALA A 94 0.28 -3.77 19.17
N ASP A 95 -0.26 -4.90 19.64
CA ASP A 95 0.51 -6.02 20.21
C ASP A 95 1.49 -6.59 19.17
N ALA A 96 1.05 -6.81 17.93
CA ALA A 96 1.92 -7.28 16.84
C ALA A 96 3.03 -6.26 16.50
N LEU A 97 2.78 -4.98 16.76
CA LEU A 97 3.76 -3.91 16.65
C LEU A 97 4.54 -3.68 17.95
N GLY A 98 4.36 -4.49 19.00
CA GLY A 98 5.00 -4.29 20.31
C GLY A 98 4.71 -2.91 20.91
N LEU A 99 3.49 -2.42 20.69
CA LEU A 99 2.96 -1.17 21.22
C LEU A 99 1.84 -1.47 22.21
N GLU A 100 1.57 -0.53 23.10
CA GLU A 100 0.46 -0.58 24.06
C GLU A 100 -0.53 0.57 23.80
N LEU A 101 -1.81 0.32 24.05
CA LEU A 101 -2.86 1.33 24.01
C LEU A 101 -3.12 1.84 25.42
N GLU A 102 -2.94 3.13 25.64
CA GLU A 102 -3.10 3.77 26.94
C GLU A 102 -4.18 4.85 26.87
N LEU A 103 -5.03 4.90 27.91
CA LEU A 103 -5.97 6.00 28.12
C LEU A 103 -5.25 7.14 28.82
N VAL A 104 -5.19 8.30 28.18
CA VAL A 104 -4.58 9.51 28.73
C VAL A 104 -5.66 10.52 29.11
N GLU A 105 -5.45 11.24 30.20
CA GLU A 105 -6.34 12.34 30.58
C GLU A 105 -6.34 13.43 29.52
N ARG A 106 -7.52 13.98 29.25
CA ARG A 106 -7.66 15.09 28.33
C ARG A 106 -7.22 16.36 29.04
N VAL A 107 -6.00 16.82 28.76
CA VAL A 107 -5.56 18.16 29.17
C VAL A 107 -6.36 19.18 28.34
N ALA A 108 -7.14 20.00 29.04
CA ALA A 108 -7.97 21.06 28.46
C ALA A 108 -7.13 22.21 27.91
#